data_AF-A0A087CX25-F1
#
_entry.id   AF-A0A087CX25-F1
#
_cell.length_a   1.000
_cell.length_b   1.000
_cell.length_c   1.000
_cell.angle_alpha   90.00
_cell.angle_beta   90.00
_cell.angle_gamma   90.00
#
_symmetry.space_group_name_H-M   'P 1'
#
loop_
_entity.id
_entity.type
_entity.pdbx_description
1 polymer ?
#
loop_
_entity_poly.entity_id
_entity_poly.type
_entity_poly.pdbx_seq_one_letter_code
_entity_poly.pdbx_strand_id
1 'polypeptide(L)'
;MTVTRERVERAGMTAAPAKATGARMRDLTPAQRRAVMFAQQQVIKARAAKKAKEERQAALERMWQQEDFAERTRGHTGRAVEAAPEAKEVSLREAIGHVLRDLRTRDHKTLREVSEKAGVSLGYLSEVERGQKEASSELLGSIALSLGVKPSQMLRLVADYLDSLED
;
A
#
# COMPACT_ATOMS: atom_id res chain seq x y z
N MET A 1 -72.54 -3.75 16.02
CA MET A 1 -71.27 -4.49 15.93
C MET A 1 -70.17 -3.44 15.72
N THR A 2 -69.47 -3.00 16.78
CA THR A 2 -68.12 -3.50 17.20
C THR A 2 -67.15 -3.44 16.00
N VAL A 3 -66.03 -2.70 16.03
CA VAL A 3 -64.91 -2.87 16.95
C VAL A 3 -64.10 -1.57 17.09
N THR A 4 -63.56 -1.44 18.30
CA THR A 4 -62.70 -0.44 18.93
C THR A 4 -61.32 -0.26 18.28
N ARG A 5 -60.84 1.00 18.24
CA ARG A 5 -59.45 1.35 17.93
C ARG A 5 -58.57 1.09 19.15
N GLU A 6 -57.69 0.08 19.08
CA GLU A 6 -56.62 -0.09 20.05
C GLU A 6 -55.43 0.81 19.72
N ARG A 7 -55.15 1.70 20.67
CA ARG A 7 -54.01 2.60 20.72
C ARG A 7 -52.91 1.88 21.51
N VAL A 8 -51.84 1.47 20.84
CA VAL A 8 -50.68 0.87 21.52
C VAL A 8 -49.93 1.94 22.29
N GLU A 9 -49.96 1.85 23.61
CA GLU A 9 -49.22 2.67 24.55
C GLU A 9 -47.71 2.37 24.44
N ARG A 10 -46.90 3.42 24.26
CA ARG A 10 -45.45 3.36 24.50
C ARG A 10 -45.22 3.49 26.01
N ALA A 11 -45.05 2.36 26.69
CA ALA A 11 -44.55 2.34 28.06
C ALA A 11 -43.03 2.61 28.04
N GLY A 12 -42.63 3.70 28.70
CA GLY A 12 -41.24 4.02 28.96
C GLY A 12 -40.63 3.01 29.92
N MET A 13 -39.44 2.51 29.57
CA MET A 13 -38.54 1.85 30.51
C MET A 13 -37.30 2.73 30.64
N THR A 14 -37.39 3.66 31.59
CA THR A 14 -36.26 4.39 32.13
C THR A 14 -35.30 3.38 32.78
N ALA A 15 -34.14 3.16 32.16
CA ALA A 15 -33.07 2.38 32.78
C ALA A 15 -32.55 3.15 34.01
N ALA A 16 -32.79 2.60 35.20
CA ALA A 16 -32.24 3.12 36.44
C ALA A 16 -30.70 3.10 36.39
N PRO A 17 -30.00 4.08 36.97
CA PRO A 17 -28.54 4.04 37.05
C PRO A 17 -28.17 2.92 38.03
N ALA A 18 -27.55 1.86 37.51
CA ALA A 18 -26.90 0.87 38.36
C ALA A 18 -25.81 1.59 39.14
N LYS A 19 -26.09 1.86 40.43
CA LYS A 19 -25.10 2.38 41.36
C LYS A 19 -23.92 1.43 41.32
N ALA A 20 -22.76 1.95 40.94
CA ALA A 20 -21.48 1.32 41.14
C ALA A 20 -21.26 1.17 42.66
N THR A 21 -21.82 0.10 43.23
CA THR A 21 -21.42 -0.36 44.54
C THR A 21 -20.03 -0.93 44.36
N GLY A 22 -19.03 -0.21 44.89
CA GLY A 22 -17.70 -0.75 45.09
C GLY A 22 -17.82 -2.05 45.86
N ALA A 23 -17.84 -3.16 45.15
CA ALA A 23 -17.75 -4.50 45.70
C ALA A 23 -16.33 -4.59 46.30
N ARG A 24 -16.27 -4.26 47.58
CA ARG A 24 -15.10 -4.36 48.45
C ARG A 24 -14.40 -5.68 48.15
N MET A 25 -13.08 -5.63 47.97
CA MET A 25 -12.18 -6.78 47.72
C MET A 25 -12.10 -7.78 48.88
N ARG A 26 -13.17 -8.01 49.65
CA ARG A 26 -13.16 -8.84 50.85
C ARG A 26 -14.15 -9.97 50.65
N ASP A 27 -13.56 -11.17 50.58
CA ASP A 27 -14.18 -12.51 50.60
C ASP A 27 -14.39 -13.21 49.24
N LEU A 28 -13.49 -12.99 48.29
CA LEU A 28 -13.29 -13.98 47.22
C LEU A 28 -12.85 -15.31 47.83
N THR A 29 -13.56 -16.41 47.52
CA THR A 29 -13.11 -17.75 47.90
C THR A 29 -11.70 -18.03 47.32
N PRO A 30 -10.91 -18.92 47.91
CA PRO A 30 -9.60 -19.28 47.36
C PRO A 30 -9.67 -19.71 45.87
N ALA A 31 -10.76 -20.37 45.46
CA ALA A 31 -11.00 -20.74 44.08
C ALA A 31 -11.23 -19.51 43.18
N GLN A 32 -12.05 -18.56 43.63
CA GLN A 32 -12.32 -17.32 42.88
C GLN A 32 -11.08 -16.42 42.80
N ARG A 33 -10.27 -16.31 43.87
CA ARG A 33 -8.99 -15.57 43.82
C ARG A 33 -8.04 -16.14 42.77
N ARG A 34 -7.89 -17.48 42.73
CA ARG A 34 -7.08 -18.15 41.70
C ARG A 34 -7.61 -17.91 40.29
N ALA A 35 -8.93 -17.95 40.10
CA ALA A 35 -9.57 -17.67 38.82
C ALA A 35 -9.30 -16.23 38.33
N VAL A 36 -9.41 -15.23 39.22
CA VAL A 36 -9.12 -13.83 38.89
C VAL A 36 -7.64 -13.63 38.54
N MET A 37 -6.72 -14.22 39.29
CA MET A 37 -5.28 -14.15 39.00
C MET A 37 -4.92 -14.81 37.67
N PHE A 38 -5.53 -15.96 37.37
CA PHE A 38 -5.36 -16.64 36.08
C PHE A 38 -5.87 -15.76 34.93
N ALA A 39 -7.07 -15.18 35.06
CA ALA A 39 -7.63 -14.27 34.06
C ALA A 39 -6.75 -13.03 33.86
N GLN A 40 -6.27 -12.39 34.94
CA GLN A 40 -5.32 -11.28 34.86
C GLN A 40 -4.03 -11.69 34.14
N GLN A 41 -3.48 -12.86 34.44
CA GLN A 41 -2.26 -13.35 33.80
C GLN A 41 -2.46 -13.63 32.31
N GLN A 42 -3.63 -14.14 31.91
CA GLN A 42 -4.00 -14.32 30.50
C GLN A 42 -4.10 -12.98 29.76
N VAL A 43 -4.68 -11.96 30.37
CA VAL A 43 -4.76 -10.61 29.79
C VAL A 43 -3.37 -9.99 29.62
N ILE A 44 -2.49 -10.13 30.62
CA ILE A 44 -1.11 -9.65 30.55
C ILE A 44 -0.34 -10.37 29.42
N LYS A 45 -0.44 -11.69 29.33
CA LYS A 45 0.19 -12.49 28.27
C LYS A 45 -0.33 -12.12 26.88
N ALA A 46 -1.64 -11.94 26.73
CA ALA A 46 -2.24 -11.52 25.46
C ALA A 46 -1.78 -10.13 25.01
N ARG A 47 -1.68 -9.18 25.96
CA ARG A 47 -1.15 -7.83 25.68
C ARG A 47 0.33 -7.87 25.32
N ALA A 48 1.14 -8.65 26.02
CA ALA A 48 2.56 -8.84 25.72
C ALA A 48 2.76 -9.48 24.33
N ALA A 49 1.95 -10.48 23.97
CA ALA A 49 2.00 -11.11 22.66
C ALA A 49 1.59 -10.14 21.53
N LYS A 50 0.54 -9.32 21.73
CA LYS A 50 0.13 -8.30 20.76
C LYS A 50 1.23 -7.26 20.56
N LYS A 51 1.83 -6.78 21.67
CA LYS A 51 2.94 -5.83 21.63
C LYS A 51 4.16 -6.40 20.90
N ALA A 52 4.52 -7.66 21.16
CA ALA A 52 5.62 -8.33 20.47
C ALA A 52 5.38 -8.46 18.95
N LYS A 53 4.14 -8.73 18.53
CA LYS A 53 3.77 -8.77 17.11
C LYS A 53 3.88 -7.39 16.46
N GLU A 54 3.42 -6.35 17.15
CA GLU A 54 3.47 -4.96 16.71
C GLU A 54 4.91 -4.44 16.65
N GLU A 55 5.76 -4.78 17.62
CA GLU A 55 7.20 -4.49 17.61
C GLU A 55 7.92 -5.21 16.46
N ARG A 56 7.55 -6.46 16.15
CA ARG A 56 8.08 -7.20 15.00
C ARG A 56 7.64 -6.59 13.67
N GLN A 57 6.38 -6.15 13.58
CA GLN A 57 5.86 -5.47 12.41
C GLN A 57 6.55 -4.11 12.22
N ALA A 58 6.71 -3.33 13.29
CA ALA A 58 7.44 -2.07 13.27
C ALA A 58 8.93 -2.28 12.95
N ALA A 59 9.54 -3.39 13.36
CA ALA A 59 10.91 -3.74 12.98
C ALA A 59 11.00 -4.09 11.49
N LEU A 60 10.06 -4.88 10.96
CA LEU A 60 9.97 -5.18 9.53
C LEU A 60 9.75 -3.91 8.70
N GLU A 61 8.85 -3.03 9.13
CA GLU A 61 8.62 -1.73 8.49
C GLU A 61 9.84 -0.81 8.58
N ARG A 62 10.59 -0.83 9.68
CA ARG A 62 11.87 -0.09 9.78
C ARG A 62 12.96 -0.66 8.88
N MET A 63 13.02 -1.99 8.71
CA MET A 63 13.94 -2.62 7.76
C MET A 63 13.58 -2.23 6.32
N TRP A 64 12.30 -2.30 5.95
CA TRP A 64 11.81 -1.85 4.65
C TRP A 64 12.04 -0.34 4.43
N GLN A 65 11.86 0.49 5.46
CA GLN A 65 12.18 1.93 5.39
C GLN A 65 13.68 2.19 5.22
N GLN A 66 14.57 1.39 5.84
CA GLN A 66 16.02 1.49 5.63
C GLN A 66 16.45 1.00 4.26
N GLU A 67 15.81 -0.04 3.72
CA GLU A 67 16.04 -0.54 2.36
C GLU A 67 15.57 0.50 1.33
N ASP A 68 14.37 1.07 1.49
CA ASP A 68 13.85 2.15 0.65
C ASP A 68 14.74 3.41 0.70
N PHE A 69 15.27 3.77 1.88
CA PHE A 69 16.15 4.94 2.00
C PHE A 69 17.55 4.68 1.42
N ALA A 70 18.11 3.47 1.61
CA ALA A 70 19.39 3.06 1.03
C ALA A 70 19.32 2.85 -0.50
N GLU A 71 18.15 2.52 -1.03
CA GLU A 71 17.88 2.44 -2.47
C GLU A 71 17.60 3.84 -3.05
N ARG A 72 16.92 4.72 -2.31
CA ARG A 72 16.78 6.16 -2.66
C ARG A 72 18.12 6.90 -2.64
N THR A 73 19.01 6.62 -1.69
CA THR A 73 20.35 7.25 -1.66
C THR A 73 21.29 6.68 -2.72
N ARG A 74 21.19 5.37 -3.05
CA ARG A 74 21.83 4.79 -4.24
C ARG A 74 21.24 5.32 -5.57
N GLY A 75 19.97 5.71 -5.59
CA GLY A 75 19.38 6.45 -6.72
C GLY A 75 19.76 7.93 -6.74
N HIS A 76 20.07 8.53 -5.59
CA HIS A 76 20.48 9.93 -5.47
C HIS A 76 21.93 10.17 -5.91
N THR A 77 22.78 9.13 -5.94
CA THR A 77 24.10 9.21 -6.59
C THR A 77 24.03 9.32 -8.12
N GLY A 78 22.83 9.34 -8.71
CA GLY A 78 22.59 9.73 -10.10
C GLY A 78 22.28 11.22 -10.31
N ARG A 79 22.21 12.04 -9.24
CA ARG A 79 21.93 13.49 -9.35
C ARG A 79 23.02 14.33 -8.69
N ALA A 80 24.21 14.24 -9.23
CA ALA A 80 25.22 15.30 -9.21
C ALA A 80 26.16 15.12 -10.42
N VAL A 81 25.59 15.21 -11.63
CA VAL A 81 26.40 15.64 -12.79
C VAL A 81 25.98 17.06 -13.06
N GLU A 82 26.95 17.94 -12.93
CA GLU A 82 26.84 19.38 -13.01
C GLU A 82 26.26 19.86 -14.34
N ALA A 83 25.67 21.06 -14.30
CA ALA A 83 25.10 21.74 -15.43
C ALA A 83 26.18 22.12 -16.47
N ALA A 84 26.16 21.43 -17.61
CA ALA A 84 26.64 21.92 -18.90
C ALA A 84 25.65 21.43 -19.98
N PRO A 85 25.30 22.22 -21.00
CA PRO A 85 24.44 21.77 -22.08
C PRO A 85 25.28 20.99 -23.10
N GLU A 86 25.75 19.81 -22.72
CA GLU A 86 26.12 18.78 -23.68
C GLU A 86 24.87 17.95 -23.97
N ALA A 87 24.63 17.63 -25.24
CA ALA A 87 23.49 16.84 -25.69
C ALA A 87 23.39 15.58 -24.83
N LYS A 88 22.42 15.57 -23.90
CA LYS A 88 22.31 14.51 -22.92
C LYS A 88 21.75 13.28 -23.63
N GLU A 89 22.64 12.39 -24.06
CA GLU A 89 22.28 11.10 -24.63
C GLU A 89 21.24 10.43 -23.73
N VAL A 90 20.07 10.13 -24.29
CA VAL A 90 18.96 9.52 -23.57
C VAL A 90 19.29 8.05 -23.39
N SER A 91 19.28 7.57 -22.14
CA SER A 91 19.52 6.15 -21.90
C SER A 91 18.37 5.29 -22.42
N LEU A 92 18.64 4.04 -22.80
CA LEU A 92 17.63 3.11 -23.31
C LEU A 92 16.42 2.97 -22.36
N ARG A 93 16.65 2.93 -21.04
CA ARG A 93 15.56 2.84 -20.07
C ARG A 93 14.70 4.10 -20.00
N GLU A 94 15.28 5.29 -20.24
CA GLU A 94 14.54 6.55 -20.34
C GLU A 94 13.71 6.60 -21.62
N ALA A 95 14.26 6.13 -22.74
CA ALA A 95 13.54 5.99 -24.00
C ALA A 95 12.35 5.02 -23.89
N ILE A 96 12.56 3.85 -23.30
CA ILE A 96 11.50 2.88 -22.99
C ILE A 96 10.44 3.52 -22.08
N GLY A 97 10.85 4.16 -20.99
CA GLY A 97 9.93 4.81 -20.05
C GLY A 97 9.08 5.89 -20.73
N HIS A 98 9.71 6.69 -21.59
CA HIS A 98 9.04 7.72 -22.38
C HIS A 98 7.96 7.11 -23.29
N VAL A 99 8.28 6.09 -24.07
CA VAL A 99 7.33 5.42 -24.97
C VAL A 99 6.17 4.78 -24.21
N LEU A 100 6.44 4.12 -23.08
CA LEU A 100 5.39 3.52 -22.25
C LEU A 100 4.42 4.59 -21.71
N ARG A 101 4.98 5.70 -21.22
CA ARG A 101 4.19 6.84 -20.72
C ARG A 101 3.37 7.48 -21.83
N ASP A 102 3.97 7.70 -22.98
CA ASP A 102 3.31 8.28 -24.16
C ASP A 102 2.14 7.41 -24.61
N LEU A 103 2.35 6.09 -24.81
CA LEU A 103 1.28 5.13 -25.09
C LEU A 103 0.16 5.17 -24.05
N ARG A 104 0.51 5.20 -22.77
CA ARG A 104 -0.48 5.26 -21.68
C ARG A 104 -1.32 6.55 -21.75
N THR A 105 -0.67 7.69 -21.94
CA THR A 105 -1.34 9.00 -21.93
C THR A 105 -2.16 9.27 -23.18
N ARG A 106 -1.71 8.80 -24.35
CA ARG A 106 -2.48 8.84 -25.62
C ARG A 106 -3.80 8.08 -25.51
N ASP A 107 -3.80 6.96 -24.80
CA ASP A 107 -4.99 6.16 -24.53
C ASP A 107 -5.80 6.64 -23.31
N HIS A 108 -5.44 7.77 -22.71
CA HIS A 108 -6.05 8.32 -21.49
C HIS A 108 -6.12 7.35 -20.30
N LYS A 109 -5.20 6.38 -20.23
CA LYS A 109 -5.11 5.41 -19.14
C LYS A 109 -4.36 6.01 -17.95
N THR A 110 -4.84 5.76 -16.75
CA THR A 110 -4.16 6.09 -15.50
C THR A 110 -3.06 5.08 -15.19
N LEU A 111 -2.07 5.48 -14.40
CA LEU A 111 -1.05 4.54 -13.87
C LEU A 111 -1.69 3.37 -13.13
N ARG A 112 -2.78 3.63 -12.39
CA ARG A 112 -3.50 2.62 -11.61
C ARG A 112 -4.05 1.52 -12.53
N GLU A 113 -4.82 1.89 -13.55
CA GLU A 113 -5.43 0.94 -14.49
C GLU A 113 -4.38 0.04 -15.18
N VAL A 114 -3.28 0.65 -15.62
CA VAL A 114 -2.18 -0.10 -16.28
C VAL A 114 -1.46 -1.00 -15.28
N SER A 115 -1.14 -0.49 -14.10
CA SER A 115 -0.42 -1.27 -13.06
C SER A 115 -1.22 -2.49 -12.59
N GLU A 116 -2.52 -2.33 -12.39
CA GLU A 116 -3.42 -3.41 -11.97
C GLU A 116 -3.52 -4.48 -13.06
N LYS A 117 -3.66 -4.08 -14.33
CA LYS A 117 -3.71 -5.02 -15.47
C LYS A 117 -2.37 -5.71 -15.75
N ALA A 118 -1.25 -5.03 -15.52
CA ALA A 118 0.09 -5.58 -15.71
C ALA A 118 0.59 -6.42 -14.52
N GLY A 119 -0.12 -6.43 -13.39
CA GLY A 119 0.26 -7.17 -12.19
C GLY A 119 1.49 -6.59 -11.47
N VAL A 120 1.70 -5.27 -11.57
CA VAL A 120 2.81 -4.56 -10.92
C VAL A 120 2.29 -3.47 -9.98
N SER A 121 3.13 -2.97 -9.07
CA SER A 121 2.73 -1.85 -8.23
C SER A 121 2.67 -0.55 -9.03
N LEU A 122 1.75 0.36 -8.64
CA LEU A 122 1.65 1.70 -9.24
C LEU A 122 2.96 2.46 -9.14
N GLY A 123 3.64 2.38 -7.98
CA GLY A 123 4.93 3.02 -7.75
C GLY A 123 6.01 2.49 -8.70
N TYR A 124 6.08 1.16 -8.88
CA TYR A 124 7.02 0.53 -9.80
C TYR A 124 6.80 0.97 -11.25
N LEU A 125 5.56 0.94 -11.76
CA LEU A 125 5.25 1.43 -13.11
C LEU A 125 5.65 2.90 -13.27
N SER A 126 5.40 3.72 -12.24
CA SER A 126 5.75 5.13 -12.23
C SER A 126 7.28 5.34 -12.29
N GLU A 127 8.07 4.49 -11.64
CA GLU A 127 9.53 4.53 -11.70
C GLU A 127 10.06 4.09 -13.07
N VAL A 128 9.46 3.06 -13.67
CA VAL A 128 9.78 2.59 -15.03
C VAL A 128 9.49 3.66 -16.08
N GLU A 129 8.31 4.30 -16.04
CA GLU A 129 7.95 5.39 -16.97
C GLU A 129 8.88 6.61 -16.89
N ARG A 130 9.59 6.77 -15.77
CA ARG A 130 10.59 7.84 -15.57
C ARG A 130 12.03 7.38 -15.87
N GLY A 131 12.23 6.17 -16.37
CA GLY A 131 13.56 5.59 -16.60
C GLY A 131 14.39 5.39 -15.32
N GLN A 132 13.75 5.31 -14.15
CA GLN A 132 14.44 5.13 -12.87
C GLN A 132 14.67 3.65 -12.54
N LYS A 133 13.85 2.75 -13.11
CA LYS A 133 14.01 1.30 -12.97
C LYS A 133 14.00 0.63 -14.32
N GLU A 134 14.84 -0.39 -14.44
CA GLU A 134 14.82 -1.31 -15.56
C GLU A 134 13.81 -2.43 -15.26
N ALA A 135 12.90 -2.66 -16.20
CA ALA A 135 11.95 -3.76 -16.11
C ALA A 135 12.58 -5.02 -16.72
N SER A 136 12.30 -6.18 -16.11
CA SER A 136 12.63 -7.45 -16.77
C SER A 136 11.87 -7.57 -18.09
N SER A 137 12.34 -8.41 -19.00
CA SER A 137 11.69 -8.61 -20.30
C SER A 137 10.23 -9.09 -20.16
N GLU A 138 9.95 -9.93 -19.15
CA GLU A 138 8.61 -10.42 -18.82
C GLU A 138 7.70 -9.29 -18.32
N LEU A 139 8.20 -8.45 -17.40
CA LEU A 139 7.44 -7.31 -16.88
C LEU A 139 7.19 -6.25 -17.95
N LEU A 140 8.20 -5.96 -18.78
CA LEU A 140 8.08 -5.07 -19.92
C LEU A 140 7.01 -5.58 -20.90
N GLY A 141 7.00 -6.89 -21.15
CA GLY A 141 5.96 -7.55 -21.94
C GLY A 141 4.57 -7.41 -21.34
N SER A 142 4.42 -7.64 -20.03
CA SER A 142 3.15 -7.47 -19.30
C SER A 142 2.63 -6.03 -19.39
N ILE A 143 3.51 -5.03 -19.18
CA ILE A 143 3.14 -3.62 -19.27
C ILE A 143 2.72 -3.25 -20.70
N ALA A 144 3.49 -3.65 -21.73
CA ALA A 144 3.15 -3.39 -23.13
C ALA A 144 1.78 -3.99 -23.51
N LEU A 145 1.53 -5.25 -23.12
CA LEU A 145 0.24 -5.92 -23.36
C LEU A 145 -0.90 -5.26 -22.59
N SER A 146 -0.66 -4.77 -21.37
CA SER A 146 -1.66 -4.03 -20.59
C SER A 146 -2.08 -2.73 -21.29
N LEU A 147 -1.13 -2.06 -21.96
CA LEU A 147 -1.35 -0.88 -22.80
C LEU A 147 -2.03 -1.21 -24.13
N GLY A 148 -2.13 -2.48 -24.52
CA GLY A 148 -2.80 -2.92 -25.75
C GLY A 148 -1.88 -3.03 -26.96
N VAL A 149 -0.56 -3.01 -26.75
CA VAL A 149 0.43 -3.16 -27.82
C VAL A 149 1.28 -4.41 -27.63
N LYS A 150 1.74 -4.99 -28.73
CA LYS A 150 2.71 -6.11 -28.69
C LYS A 150 4.09 -5.56 -28.30
N PRO A 151 4.93 -6.33 -27.55
CA PRO A 151 6.28 -5.89 -27.20
C PRO A 151 7.13 -5.46 -28.40
N SER A 152 7.05 -6.19 -29.51
CA SER A 152 7.75 -5.83 -30.76
C SER A 152 7.32 -4.47 -31.33
N GLN A 153 6.05 -4.09 -31.16
CA GLN A 153 5.56 -2.79 -31.63
C GLN A 153 6.03 -1.67 -30.71
N MET A 154 6.02 -1.90 -29.39
CA MET A 154 6.56 -0.95 -28.43
C MET A 154 8.06 -0.72 -28.68
N LEU A 155 8.85 -1.77 -28.95
CA LEU A 155 10.28 -1.64 -29.25
C LEU A 155 10.55 -0.87 -30.56
N ARG A 156 9.69 -0.99 -31.57
CA ARG A 156 9.78 -0.14 -32.77
C ARG A 156 9.58 1.33 -32.44
N LEU A 157 8.58 1.66 -31.62
CA LEU A 157 8.36 3.03 -31.18
C LEU A 157 9.54 3.58 -30.35
N VAL A 158 10.25 2.71 -29.63
CA VAL A 158 11.48 3.08 -28.92
C VAL A 158 12.60 3.40 -29.90
N ALA A 159 12.78 2.60 -30.95
CA ALA A 159 13.73 2.90 -32.01
C ALA A 159 13.38 4.24 -32.70
N ASP A 160 12.13 4.41 -33.13
CA ASP A 160 11.67 5.65 -33.77
C ASP A 160 11.90 6.89 -32.88
N TYR A 161 11.70 6.74 -31.56
CA TYR A 161 11.97 7.81 -30.61
C TYR A 161 13.47 8.12 -30.48
N LEU A 162 14.33 7.10 -30.41
CA LEU A 162 15.77 7.30 -30.33
C LEU A 162 16.31 7.98 -31.59
N ASP A 163 15.90 7.52 -32.77
CA ASP A 163 16.27 8.11 -34.06
C ASP A 163 15.89 9.60 -34.09
N SER A 164 14.71 9.97 -33.56
CA SER A 164 14.26 11.38 -33.50
C SER A 164 15.07 12.30 -32.58
N LEU A 165 15.96 11.74 -31.75
CA LEU A 165 16.87 12.52 -30.88
C LEU A 165 18.24 12.74 -31.50
N GLU A 166 18.58 12.01 -32.57
CA GLU A 166 19.87 12.09 -33.27
C GLU A 166 19.86 13.12 -34.42
N ASP A 167 18.68 13.58 -34.82
CA ASP A 167 18.44 14.63 -35.85
C ASP A 167 18.48 16.06 -35.28
#